data_AF-A0A2N2PDP8-F1
#
_entry.id   AF-A0A2N2PDP8-F1
#
_cell.length_a   1.000
_cell.length_b   1.000
_cell.length_c   1.000
_cell.angle_alpha   90.00
_cell.angle_beta   90.00
_cell.angle_gamma   90.00
#
_symmetry.space_group_name_H-M   'P 1'
#
loop_
_entity.id
_entity.type
_entity.pdbx_description
1 polymer ?
#
loop_
_entity_poly.entity_id
_entity_poly.type
_entity_poly.pdbx_seq_one_letter_code
_entity_poly.pdbx_strand_id
1 'polypeptide(L)'
;MKNKKLLVQIVAGAVGLCIIGFLLSALNGIFGNPLSAALARNKIRVYVAENYAEENFQVPRATYNFKDQSYMTIIQSETSADTRFSISVLRDGEIYDSYEFDVTEKFNTFRRLEDALDDAVEDLINAEFPYETRLILATMKDNSPDMFKSLSLDMPFDLYNLPLPVEVIVWTSAEQPDYEIAAQRMLELKALMEANQVAVSTYSLSLEYPYHEENGELRPDNFESISINDFPAELLINSPDLPAILEEHQQAWEIEGNKEKQAEMD
;
A
#
# COMPACT_ATOMS: atom_id res chain seq x y z
N MET A 1 19.03 -62.80 -21.31
CA MET A 1 18.52 -61.53 -21.88
C MET A 1 17.12 -61.14 -21.39
N LYS A 2 16.15 -62.04 -21.33
CA LYS A 2 14.77 -61.77 -20.85
C LYS A 2 14.68 -61.10 -19.47
N ASN A 3 15.47 -61.57 -18.50
CA ASN A 3 15.41 -61.06 -17.12
C ASN A 3 15.94 -59.63 -16.97
N LYS A 4 16.94 -59.22 -17.76
CA LYS A 4 17.46 -57.84 -17.75
C LYS A 4 16.44 -56.84 -18.33
N LYS A 5 15.72 -57.23 -19.38
CA LYS A 5 14.66 -56.39 -19.98
C LYS A 5 13.49 -56.20 -19.01
N LEU A 6 13.08 -57.26 -18.31
CA LEU A 6 12.05 -57.19 -17.27
C LEU A 6 12.48 -56.26 -16.12
N LEU A 7 13.73 -56.38 -15.66
CA LEU A 7 14.27 -55.56 -14.57
C LEU A 7 14.31 -54.06 -14.95
N VAL A 8 14.73 -53.73 -16.17
CA VAL A 8 14.71 -52.36 -16.69
C VAL A 8 13.27 -51.82 -16.77
N GLN A 9 12.29 -52.63 -17.19
CA GLN A 9 10.88 -52.21 -17.23
C GLN A 9 10.31 -51.94 -15.83
N ILE A 10 10.65 -52.77 -14.84
CA ILE A 10 10.24 -52.56 -13.45
C ILE A 10 10.87 -51.28 -12.88
N VAL A 11 12.17 -51.06 -13.10
CA VAL A 11 12.86 -49.85 -12.64
C VAL A 11 12.30 -48.60 -13.32
N ALA A 12 12.07 -48.63 -14.63
CA ALA A 12 11.46 -47.51 -15.35
C ALA A 12 10.04 -47.19 -14.83
N GLY A 13 9.24 -48.22 -14.54
CA GLY A 13 7.92 -48.04 -13.92
C GLY A 13 8.00 -47.41 -12.53
N ALA A 14 8.94 -47.87 -11.69
CA ALA A 14 9.16 -47.31 -10.36
C ALA A 14 9.61 -45.85 -10.42
N VAL A 15 10.58 -45.52 -11.29
CA VAL A 15 11.03 -44.14 -11.52
C VAL A 15 9.90 -43.25 -12.02
N GLY A 16 9.07 -43.75 -12.95
CA GLY A 16 7.88 -43.04 -13.42
C GLY A 16 6.90 -42.71 -12.28
N LEU A 17 6.62 -43.68 -11.41
CA LEU A 17 5.77 -43.45 -10.23
C LEU A 17 6.39 -42.46 -9.24
N CYS A 18 7.70 -42.51 -9.02
CA CYS A 18 8.40 -41.53 -8.17
C CYS A 18 8.30 -40.11 -8.74
N ILE A 19 8.47 -39.94 -10.06
CA ILE A 19 8.34 -38.64 -10.71
C ILE A 19 6.91 -38.12 -10.59
N ILE A 20 5.90 -38.97 -10.82
CA ILE A 20 4.49 -38.59 -10.66
C ILE A 20 4.20 -38.19 -9.21
N GLY A 21 4.68 -38.96 -8.23
CA GLY A 21 4.53 -38.65 -6.82
C GLY A 21 5.19 -37.33 -6.43
N PHE A 22 6.41 -37.08 -6.92
CA PHE A 22 7.12 -35.82 -6.73
C PHE A 22 6.36 -34.64 -7.35
N LEU A 23 5.89 -34.77 -8.60
CA LEU A 23 5.12 -33.73 -9.28
C LEU A 23 3.81 -33.42 -8.54
N LEU A 24 3.07 -34.45 -8.09
CA LEU A 24 1.85 -34.25 -7.30
C LEU A 24 2.14 -33.57 -5.96
N SER A 25 3.24 -33.94 -5.30
CA SER A 25 3.67 -33.29 -4.06
C SER A 25 4.06 -31.83 -4.28
N ALA A 26 4.76 -31.53 -5.38
CA ALA A 26 5.14 -30.17 -5.75
C ALA A 26 3.92 -29.33 -6.13
N LEU A 27 2.99 -29.87 -6.92
CA LEU A 27 1.73 -29.20 -7.27
C LEU A 27 0.90 -28.89 -6.01
N ASN A 28 0.83 -29.82 -5.06
CA ASN A 28 0.14 -29.59 -3.80
C ASN A 28 0.85 -28.51 -2.95
N GLY A 29 2.17 -28.45 -2.98
CA GLY A 29 2.95 -27.41 -2.31
C GLY A 29 2.75 -26.01 -2.91
N ILE A 30 2.33 -25.90 -4.18
CA ILE A 30 2.11 -24.62 -4.88
C ILE A 30 0.63 -24.21 -4.85
N PHE A 31 -0.27 -25.16 -5.12
CA PHE A 31 -1.71 -24.89 -5.32
C PHE A 31 -2.57 -25.28 -4.12
N GLY A 32 -2.00 -25.98 -3.14
CA GLY A 32 -2.73 -26.57 -2.03
C GLY A 32 -3.59 -27.77 -2.42
N ASN A 33 -4.20 -28.38 -1.40
CA ASN A 33 -5.07 -29.53 -1.50
C ASN A 33 -6.54 -29.10 -1.35
N PRO A 34 -7.42 -29.38 -2.33
CA PRO A 34 -8.85 -29.10 -2.21
C PRO A 34 -9.51 -29.69 -0.95
N LEU A 35 -9.04 -30.85 -0.46
CA LEU A 35 -9.55 -31.46 0.77
C LEU A 35 -9.17 -30.63 1.99
N SER A 36 -7.91 -30.20 2.07
CA SER A 36 -7.44 -29.32 3.15
C SER A 36 -8.15 -27.98 3.13
N ALA A 37 -8.41 -27.41 1.94
CA ALA A 37 -9.22 -26.20 1.80
C ALA A 37 -10.66 -26.38 2.32
N ALA A 38 -11.30 -27.53 2.05
CA ALA A 38 -12.64 -27.83 2.56
C ALA A 38 -12.64 -28.00 4.10
N LEU A 39 -11.62 -28.67 4.65
CA LEU A 39 -11.45 -28.81 6.10
C LEU A 39 -11.21 -27.46 6.78
N ALA A 40 -10.31 -26.64 6.22
CA ALA A 40 -10.03 -25.30 6.72
C ALA A 40 -11.29 -24.42 6.68
N ARG A 41 -12.04 -24.43 5.57
CA ARG A 41 -13.32 -23.70 5.47
C ARG A 41 -14.31 -24.11 6.56
N ASN A 42 -14.44 -25.41 6.83
CA ASN A 42 -15.34 -25.87 7.89
C ASN A 42 -14.88 -25.38 9.26
N LYS A 43 -13.57 -25.43 9.54
CA LYS A 43 -12.99 -24.91 10.77
C LYS A 43 -13.24 -23.40 10.93
N ILE A 44 -13.01 -22.64 9.87
CA ILE A 44 -13.29 -21.19 9.83
C ILE A 44 -14.79 -20.93 10.06
N ARG A 45 -15.70 -21.70 9.46
CA ARG A 45 -17.15 -21.53 9.67
C ARG A 45 -17.55 -21.71 11.12
N VAL A 46 -16.98 -22.71 11.80
CA VAL A 46 -17.24 -22.92 13.24
C VAL A 46 -16.71 -21.73 14.04
N TYR A 47 -15.47 -21.33 13.79
CA TYR A 47 -14.86 -20.18 14.46
C TYR A 47 -15.66 -18.88 14.27
N VAL A 48 -16.13 -18.60 13.05
CA VAL A 48 -16.95 -17.41 12.76
C VAL A 48 -18.29 -17.46 13.50
N ALA A 49 -18.95 -18.62 13.53
CA ALA A 49 -20.20 -18.78 14.26
C ALA A 49 -20.04 -18.64 15.78
N GLU A 50 -18.86 -18.93 16.32
CA GLU A 50 -18.55 -18.80 17.75
C GLU A 50 -18.15 -17.37 18.14
N ASN A 51 -17.37 -16.67 17.30
CA ASN A 51 -16.76 -15.38 17.65
C ASN A 51 -17.49 -14.16 17.06
N TYR A 52 -18.26 -14.33 15.99
CA TYR A 52 -18.99 -13.25 15.30
C TYR A 52 -20.45 -13.62 15.05
N ALA A 53 -21.10 -14.27 16.03
CA ALA A 53 -22.44 -14.82 15.90
C ALA A 53 -23.52 -13.77 15.52
N GLU A 54 -23.29 -12.50 15.89
CA GLU A 54 -24.24 -11.41 15.66
C GLU A 54 -24.26 -10.92 14.20
N GLU A 55 -23.16 -11.11 13.46
CA GLU A 55 -22.92 -10.47 12.16
C GLU A 55 -23.32 -11.33 10.94
N ASN A 56 -23.90 -12.53 11.15
CA ASN A 56 -24.39 -13.43 10.09
C ASN A 56 -23.44 -13.58 8.87
N PHE A 57 -22.13 -13.55 9.09
CA PHE A 57 -21.15 -13.59 8.01
C PHE A 57 -21.25 -14.83 7.14
N GLN A 58 -21.23 -14.63 5.82
CA GLN A 58 -21.01 -15.72 4.88
C GLN A 58 -19.53 -16.10 4.90
N VAL A 59 -19.24 -17.41 4.91
CA VAL A 59 -17.86 -17.93 4.84
C VAL A 59 -17.61 -18.51 3.44
N PRO A 60 -16.87 -17.79 2.57
CA PRO A 60 -16.51 -18.26 1.24
C PRO A 60 -15.62 -19.51 1.26
N ARG A 61 -15.18 -19.93 0.08
CA ARG A 61 -14.24 -21.04 -0.04
C ARG A 61 -12.86 -20.60 0.43
N ALA A 62 -12.23 -21.41 1.29
CA ALA A 62 -10.84 -21.19 1.65
C ALA A 62 -9.91 -21.45 0.46
N THR A 63 -8.92 -20.58 0.28
CA THR A 63 -7.88 -20.63 -0.75
C THR A 63 -6.53 -20.86 -0.11
N TYR A 64 -5.65 -21.57 -0.80
CA TYR A 64 -4.30 -21.80 -0.32
C TYR A 64 -3.45 -20.53 -0.49
N ASN A 65 -2.79 -20.10 0.57
CA ASN A 65 -1.77 -19.07 0.54
C ASN A 65 -0.40 -19.77 0.58
N PHE A 66 0.33 -19.69 -0.53
CA PHE A 66 1.65 -20.28 -0.67
C PHE A 66 2.70 -19.66 0.26
N LYS A 67 2.63 -18.34 0.50
CA LYS A 67 3.63 -17.61 1.30
C LYS A 67 3.71 -18.15 2.72
N ASP A 68 2.53 -18.36 3.32
CA ASP A 68 2.40 -18.79 4.72
C ASP A 68 2.05 -20.28 4.86
N GLN A 69 1.95 -20.99 3.72
CA GLN A 69 1.51 -22.38 3.63
C GLN A 69 0.19 -22.64 4.37
N SER A 70 -0.72 -21.66 4.37
CA SER A 70 -1.97 -21.65 5.11
C SER A 70 -3.18 -21.75 4.18
N TYR A 71 -4.36 -21.99 4.74
CA TYR A 71 -5.63 -21.86 4.02
C TYR A 71 -6.41 -20.71 4.61
N MET A 72 -6.72 -19.73 3.77
CA MET A 72 -7.38 -18.50 4.21
C MET A 72 -8.68 -18.24 3.47
N THR A 73 -9.56 -17.45 4.07
CA THR A 73 -10.70 -16.83 3.39
C THR A 73 -10.75 -15.36 3.76
N ILE A 74 -11.37 -14.56 2.90
CA ILE A 74 -11.76 -13.20 3.23
C ILE A 74 -13.24 -13.23 3.59
N ILE A 75 -13.59 -12.62 4.71
CA ILE A 75 -14.95 -12.37 5.17
C ILE A 75 -15.29 -10.91 4.87
N GLN A 76 -16.52 -10.66 4.42
CA GLN A 76 -17.03 -9.33 4.09
C GLN A 76 -18.47 -9.22 4.60
N SER A 77 -18.78 -8.12 5.28
CA SER A 77 -20.15 -7.76 5.64
C SER A 77 -20.95 -7.34 4.40
N GLU A 78 -22.23 -7.72 4.35
CA GLU A 78 -23.14 -7.26 3.29
C GLU A 78 -23.61 -5.81 3.51
N THR A 79 -23.50 -5.29 4.74
CA THR A 79 -24.04 -3.99 5.14
C THR A 79 -22.98 -2.93 5.43
N SER A 80 -21.73 -3.34 5.58
CA SER A 80 -20.58 -2.48 5.86
C SER A 80 -19.53 -2.66 4.78
N ALA A 81 -19.08 -1.56 4.18
CA ALA A 81 -18.01 -1.60 3.18
C ALA A 81 -16.67 -1.91 3.84
N ASP A 82 -16.49 -1.45 5.09
CA ASP A 82 -15.22 -1.50 5.80
C ASP A 82 -15.11 -2.69 6.77
N THR A 83 -16.18 -3.47 6.93
CA THR A 83 -16.13 -4.75 7.67
C THR A 83 -15.69 -5.86 6.73
N ARG A 84 -14.38 -5.91 6.48
CA ARG A 84 -13.70 -6.90 5.65
C ARG A 84 -12.46 -7.39 6.37
N PHE A 85 -12.27 -8.70 6.49
CA PHE A 85 -11.10 -9.21 7.20
C PHE A 85 -10.76 -10.61 6.71
N SER A 86 -9.53 -11.03 6.97
CA SER A 86 -9.04 -12.35 6.62
C SER A 86 -9.11 -13.29 7.82
N ILE A 87 -9.38 -14.57 7.56
CA ILE A 87 -9.20 -15.64 8.53
C ILE A 87 -8.40 -16.75 7.86
N SER A 88 -7.31 -17.15 8.53
CA SER A 88 -6.36 -18.15 8.06
C SER A 88 -6.27 -19.31 9.04
N VAL A 89 -6.26 -20.53 8.52
CA VAL A 89 -5.86 -21.74 9.25
C VAL A 89 -4.40 -22.02 8.93
N LEU A 90 -3.54 -21.83 9.92
CA LEU A 90 -2.09 -22.04 9.84
C LEU A 90 -1.76 -23.54 9.77
N ARG A 91 -0.49 -23.85 9.48
CA ARG A 91 -0.04 -25.22 9.21
C ARG A 91 -0.17 -26.16 10.42
N ASP A 92 0.01 -25.64 11.63
CA ASP A 92 -0.23 -26.34 12.90
C ASP A 92 -1.74 -26.45 13.25
N GLY A 93 -2.58 -25.80 12.46
CA GLY A 93 -4.01 -25.73 12.64
C GLY A 93 -4.46 -24.54 13.47
N GLU A 94 -3.59 -23.64 13.94
CA GLU A 94 -4.03 -22.43 14.62
C GLU A 94 -4.86 -21.54 13.69
N ILE A 95 -5.77 -20.76 14.27
CA ILE A 95 -6.57 -19.79 13.54
C ILE A 95 -6.00 -18.41 13.84
N TYR A 96 -5.74 -17.66 12.77
CA TYR A 96 -5.41 -16.25 12.82
C TYR A 96 -6.50 -15.49 12.07
N ASP A 97 -6.99 -14.41 12.65
CA ASP A 97 -7.88 -13.47 12.00
C ASP A 97 -7.32 -12.04 12.09
N SER A 98 -7.68 -11.21 11.12
CA SER A 98 -7.29 -9.81 11.06
C SER A 98 -8.41 -8.85 11.47
N TYR A 99 -9.49 -9.34 12.10
CA TYR A 99 -10.67 -8.51 12.42
C TYR A 99 -10.32 -7.30 13.28
N GLU A 100 -9.48 -7.51 14.30
CA GLU A 100 -9.11 -6.43 15.22
C GLU A 100 -8.41 -5.29 14.47
N PHE A 101 -7.43 -5.58 13.64
CA PHE A 101 -6.71 -4.56 12.87
C PHE A 101 -7.57 -3.96 11.75
N ASP A 102 -8.18 -4.80 10.92
CA ASP A 102 -8.89 -4.37 9.72
C ASP A 102 -10.17 -3.59 10.05
N VAL A 103 -10.91 -4.04 11.08
CA VAL A 103 -12.26 -3.56 11.42
C VAL A 103 -12.29 -2.81 12.74
N THR A 104 -11.86 -3.44 13.85
CA THR A 104 -11.92 -2.80 15.17
C THR A 104 -11.02 -1.57 15.24
N GLU A 105 -9.83 -1.61 14.64
CA GLU A 105 -8.88 -0.49 14.53
C GLU A 105 -9.14 0.37 13.29
N LYS A 106 -10.20 0.11 12.50
CA LYS A 106 -10.65 0.94 11.37
C LYS A 106 -9.62 1.12 10.25
N PHE A 107 -8.68 0.18 10.10
CA PHE A 107 -7.71 0.23 9.01
C PHE A 107 -8.37 0.22 7.64
N ASN A 108 -9.43 -0.57 7.43
CA ASN A 108 -10.16 -0.55 6.15
C ASN A 108 -10.82 0.79 5.85
N THR A 109 -11.42 1.42 6.88
CA THR A 109 -12.00 2.76 6.72
C THR A 109 -10.91 3.77 6.36
N PHE A 110 -9.77 3.73 7.05
CA PHE A 110 -8.64 4.58 6.72
C PHE A 110 -8.21 4.40 5.26
N ARG A 111 -7.96 3.17 4.83
CA ARG A 111 -7.55 2.84 3.46
C ARG A 111 -8.52 3.35 2.40
N ARG A 112 -9.83 3.14 2.60
CA ARG A 112 -10.84 3.64 1.66
C ARG A 112 -10.88 5.16 1.58
N LEU A 113 -10.71 5.86 2.71
CA LEU A 113 -10.64 7.32 2.75
C LEU A 113 -9.34 7.85 2.14
N GLU A 114 -8.23 7.16 2.35
CA GLU A 114 -6.92 7.45 1.74
C GLU A 114 -7.00 7.33 0.22
N ASP A 115 -7.49 6.21 -0.29
CA ASP A 115 -7.65 5.99 -1.74
C ASP A 115 -8.56 7.08 -2.36
N ALA A 116 -9.67 7.45 -1.69
CA ALA A 116 -10.56 8.50 -2.19
C ALA A 116 -9.95 9.92 -2.14
N LEU A 117 -9.08 10.20 -1.16
CA LEU A 117 -8.31 11.44 -1.09
C LEU A 117 -7.30 11.50 -2.23
N ASP A 118 -6.56 10.41 -2.43
CA ASP A 118 -5.54 10.29 -3.47
C ASP A 118 -6.14 10.53 -4.86
N ASP A 119 -7.21 9.80 -5.20
CA ASP A 119 -7.94 9.97 -6.46
C ASP A 119 -8.40 11.43 -6.66
N ALA A 120 -8.96 12.06 -5.62
CA ALA A 120 -9.48 13.42 -5.72
C ALA A 120 -8.39 14.48 -5.93
N VAL A 121 -7.24 14.32 -5.28
CA VAL A 121 -6.10 15.24 -5.44
C VAL A 121 -5.36 14.99 -6.74
N GLU A 122 -5.21 13.73 -7.16
CA GLU A 122 -4.64 13.35 -8.45
C GLU A 122 -5.46 13.95 -9.60
N ASP A 123 -6.79 13.77 -9.59
CA ASP A 123 -7.69 14.35 -10.60
C ASP A 123 -7.56 15.87 -10.67
N LEU A 124 -7.44 16.54 -9.51
CA LEU A 124 -7.32 17.98 -9.42
C LEU A 124 -5.99 18.49 -10.01
N ILE A 125 -4.87 17.87 -9.61
CA ILE A 125 -3.54 18.25 -10.09
C ILE A 125 -3.42 17.98 -11.59
N ASN A 126 -3.87 16.82 -12.07
CA ASN A 126 -3.87 16.50 -13.50
C ASN A 126 -4.71 17.47 -14.34
N ALA A 127 -5.77 18.04 -13.78
CA ALA A 127 -6.64 18.98 -14.48
C ALA A 127 -6.09 20.41 -14.57
N GLU A 128 -5.41 20.88 -13.52
CA GLU A 128 -5.10 22.31 -13.36
C GLU A 128 -3.61 22.65 -13.17
N PHE A 129 -2.77 21.70 -12.78
CA PHE A 129 -1.33 21.95 -12.60
C PHE A 129 -0.62 21.87 -13.97
N PRO A 130 0.03 22.95 -14.44
CA PRO A 130 0.40 23.08 -15.85
C PRO A 130 1.73 22.38 -16.23
N TYR A 131 2.29 21.56 -15.35
CA TYR A 131 3.58 20.90 -15.55
C TYR A 131 3.40 19.39 -15.63
N GLU A 132 4.30 18.73 -16.35
CA GLU A 132 4.29 17.28 -16.44
C GLU A 132 4.67 16.68 -15.08
N THR A 133 3.79 15.81 -14.58
CA THR A 133 3.95 15.11 -13.30
C THR A 133 4.21 13.63 -13.53
N ARG A 134 5.15 13.07 -12.77
CA ARG A 134 5.47 11.63 -12.80
C ARG A 134 4.87 10.87 -11.62
N LEU A 135 4.60 11.57 -10.52
CA LEU A 135 3.95 11.04 -9.33
C LEU A 135 3.11 12.14 -8.70
N ILE A 136 1.88 11.79 -8.35
CA ILE A 136 1.01 12.54 -7.46
C ILE A 136 0.58 11.54 -6.38
N LEU A 137 0.68 11.94 -5.12
CA LEU A 137 0.21 11.14 -4.00
C LEU A 137 -0.34 12.09 -2.94
N ALA A 138 -1.58 11.87 -2.50
CA ALA A 138 -2.14 12.52 -1.33
C ALA A 138 -2.44 11.49 -0.24
N THR A 139 -1.99 11.76 0.97
CA THR A 139 -2.15 10.83 2.09
C THR A 139 -2.56 11.55 3.36
N MET A 140 -3.31 10.85 4.20
CA MET A 140 -3.62 11.28 5.54
C MET A 140 -2.51 10.83 6.49
N LYS A 141 -1.83 11.79 7.11
CA LYS A 141 -0.65 11.54 7.95
C LYS A 141 -0.89 11.98 9.39
N ASP A 142 -0.75 11.02 10.29
CA ASP A 142 -0.57 11.26 11.72
C ASP A 142 0.43 10.23 12.24
N ASN A 143 1.56 10.72 12.77
CA ASN A 143 2.62 9.88 13.31
C ASN A 143 2.27 9.33 14.71
N SER A 144 1.06 9.60 15.22
CA SER A 144 0.60 9.05 16.48
C SER A 144 0.25 7.55 16.35
N PRO A 145 0.54 6.73 17.37
CA PRO A 145 0.12 5.32 17.38
C PRO A 145 -1.41 5.16 17.45
N ASP A 146 -2.13 6.28 17.61
CA ASP A 146 -3.56 6.35 17.84
C ASP A 146 -4.31 6.93 16.63
N MET A 147 -3.66 7.03 15.46
CA MET A 147 -4.21 7.74 14.28
C MET A 147 -5.62 7.26 13.90
N PHE A 148 -5.92 5.97 14.06
CA PHE A 148 -7.24 5.44 13.70
C PHE A 148 -8.34 5.70 14.75
N LYS A 149 -8.00 6.23 15.94
CA LYS A 149 -9.00 6.55 16.99
C LYS A 149 -9.91 7.71 16.59
N SER A 150 -9.47 8.58 15.68
CA SER A 150 -10.31 9.66 15.13
C SER A 150 -11.36 9.14 14.13
N LEU A 151 -11.21 7.89 13.66
CA LEU A 151 -12.08 7.30 12.66
C LEU A 151 -13.25 6.55 13.29
N SER A 152 -14.40 6.62 12.62
CA SER A 152 -15.54 5.75 12.85
C SER A 152 -15.63 4.74 11.72
N LEU A 153 -15.99 3.48 12.02
CA LEU A 153 -16.24 2.48 10.99
C LEU A 153 -17.26 2.99 9.96
N ASP A 154 -17.03 2.72 8.66
CA ASP A 154 -17.84 3.20 7.54
C ASP A 154 -17.98 4.73 7.44
N MET A 155 -17.00 5.49 7.95
CA MET A 155 -16.97 6.95 7.82
C MET A 155 -17.10 7.37 6.34
N PRO A 156 -18.05 8.25 5.99
CA PRO A 156 -18.16 8.75 4.63
C PRO A 156 -16.94 9.62 4.29
N PHE A 157 -16.51 9.57 3.04
CA PHE A 157 -15.48 10.48 2.56
C PHE A 157 -16.02 11.90 2.45
N ASP A 158 -15.33 12.85 3.07
CA ASP A 158 -15.60 14.28 2.98
C ASP A 158 -14.27 15.03 2.86
N LEU A 159 -13.94 15.43 1.63
CA LEU A 159 -12.70 16.13 1.29
C LEU A 159 -12.50 17.43 2.10
N TYR A 160 -13.58 18.06 2.54
CA TYR A 160 -13.54 19.35 3.26
C TYR A 160 -13.43 19.19 4.77
N ASN A 161 -13.67 17.98 5.30
CA ASN A 161 -13.66 17.69 6.73
C ASN A 161 -12.93 16.37 7.01
N LEU A 162 -11.68 16.28 6.55
CA LEU A 162 -10.85 15.09 6.74
C LEU A 162 -10.49 14.90 8.22
N PRO A 163 -10.45 13.64 8.70
CA PRO A 163 -10.24 13.32 10.11
C PRO A 163 -8.78 13.45 10.57
N LEU A 164 -7.85 13.61 9.61
CA LEU A 164 -6.41 13.61 9.82
C LEU A 164 -5.75 14.68 8.95
N PRO A 165 -4.57 15.19 9.33
CA PRO A 165 -3.76 16.08 8.50
C PRO A 165 -3.45 15.45 7.14
N VAL A 166 -3.43 16.28 6.09
CA VAL A 166 -3.11 15.84 4.73
C VAL A 166 -1.70 16.23 4.34
N GLU A 167 -0.99 15.29 3.73
CA GLU A 167 0.26 15.52 3.00
C GLU A 167 -0.01 15.35 1.48
N VAL A 168 0.51 16.27 0.68
CA VAL A 168 0.51 16.17 -0.79
C VAL A 168 1.96 16.07 -1.28
N ILE A 169 2.24 15.01 -2.04
CA ILE A 169 3.54 14.68 -2.61
C ILE A 169 3.42 14.76 -4.13
N VAL A 170 4.27 15.58 -4.77
CA VAL A 170 4.28 15.75 -6.23
C VAL A 170 5.69 15.63 -6.77
N TRP A 171 5.86 14.83 -7.82
CA TRP A 171 7.08 14.79 -8.62
C TRP A 171 6.79 15.42 -9.97
N THR A 172 7.47 16.54 -10.27
CA THR A 172 7.20 17.36 -11.45
C THR A 172 8.49 17.76 -12.16
N SER A 173 8.40 17.99 -13.46
CA SER A 173 9.54 18.38 -14.27
C SER A 173 9.85 19.89 -14.26
N ALA A 174 11.11 20.21 -14.48
CA ALA A 174 11.63 21.52 -14.86
C ALA A 174 12.88 21.33 -15.75
N GLU A 175 13.11 22.25 -16.68
CA GLU A 175 14.29 22.22 -17.56
C GLU A 175 15.61 22.18 -16.78
N GLN A 176 15.68 22.94 -15.68
CA GLN A 176 16.81 22.96 -14.75
C GLN A 176 16.24 23.06 -13.33
N PRO A 177 16.26 21.97 -12.54
CA PRO A 177 15.81 22.03 -11.16
C PRO A 177 16.63 23.00 -10.32
N ASP A 178 15.95 23.96 -9.70
CA ASP A 178 16.51 24.88 -8.71
C ASP A 178 15.45 25.23 -7.63
N TYR A 179 15.89 25.85 -6.54
CA TYR A 179 14.99 26.23 -5.44
C TYR A 179 14.04 27.38 -5.79
N GLU A 180 14.34 28.20 -6.80
CA GLU A 180 13.44 29.28 -7.25
C GLU A 180 12.22 28.68 -7.94
N ILE A 181 12.44 27.72 -8.85
CA ILE A 181 11.38 26.98 -9.53
C ILE A 181 10.63 26.12 -8.51
N ALA A 182 11.33 25.43 -7.60
CA ALA A 182 10.66 24.63 -6.57
C ALA A 182 9.72 25.48 -5.71
N ALA A 183 10.16 26.65 -5.26
CA ALA A 183 9.33 27.62 -4.54
C ALA A 183 8.11 28.04 -5.35
N GLN A 184 8.29 28.34 -6.64
CA GLN A 184 7.18 28.68 -7.53
C GLN A 184 6.16 27.53 -7.62
N ARG A 185 6.60 26.30 -7.88
CA ARG A 185 5.74 25.13 -8.03
C ARG A 185 4.98 24.80 -6.75
N MET A 186 5.64 24.86 -5.59
CA MET A 186 4.98 24.64 -4.31
C MET A 186 3.92 25.72 -4.02
N LEU A 187 4.22 26.99 -4.30
CA LEU A 187 3.22 28.06 -4.16
C LEU A 187 2.01 27.87 -5.09
N GLU A 188 2.24 27.42 -6.33
CA GLU A 188 1.17 27.11 -7.29
C GLU A 188 0.32 25.91 -6.84
N LEU A 189 0.95 24.84 -6.33
CA LEU A 189 0.24 23.70 -5.73
C LEU A 189 -0.58 24.14 -4.52
N LYS A 190 0.00 24.95 -3.63
CA LYS A 190 -0.73 25.49 -2.47
C LYS A 190 -1.93 26.31 -2.89
N ALA A 191 -1.76 27.21 -3.86
CA ALA A 191 -2.86 28.02 -4.37
C ALA A 191 -3.95 27.16 -5.01
N LEU A 192 -3.59 26.09 -5.73
CA LEU A 192 -4.55 25.14 -6.32
C LEU A 192 -5.37 24.42 -5.25
N MET A 193 -4.71 23.91 -4.20
CA MET A 193 -5.39 23.24 -3.09
C MET A 193 -6.30 24.20 -2.32
N GLU A 194 -5.84 25.42 -2.04
CA GLU A 194 -6.64 26.45 -1.36
C GLU A 194 -7.86 26.88 -2.17
N ALA A 195 -7.71 27.05 -3.50
CA ALA A 195 -8.81 27.38 -4.39
C ALA A 195 -9.91 26.30 -4.40
N ASN A 196 -9.51 25.05 -4.17
CA ASN A 196 -10.39 23.88 -4.11
C ASN A 196 -10.75 23.46 -2.67
N GLN A 197 -10.41 24.28 -1.67
CA GLN A 197 -10.70 24.07 -0.25
C GLN A 197 -10.14 22.75 0.32
N VAL A 198 -9.03 22.25 -0.25
CA VAL A 198 -8.32 21.09 0.26
C VAL A 198 -7.34 21.56 1.35
N ALA A 199 -7.60 21.16 2.60
CA ALA A 199 -6.80 21.57 3.74
C ALA A 199 -5.51 20.74 3.87
N VAL A 200 -4.47 21.14 3.14
CA VAL A 200 -3.16 20.49 3.19
C VAL A 200 -2.31 21.04 4.32
N SER A 201 -1.74 20.15 5.13
CA SER A 201 -0.86 20.49 6.25
C SER A 201 0.61 20.49 5.84
N THR A 202 0.98 19.62 4.90
CA THR A 202 2.37 19.40 4.49
C THR A 202 2.48 19.17 2.99
N TYR A 203 3.52 19.72 2.37
CA TYR A 203 3.84 19.49 0.96
C TYR A 203 5.22 18.86 0.83
N SER A 204 5.32 17.90 -0.08
CA SER A 204 6.59 17.34 -0.53
C SER A 204 6.68 17.48 -2.05
N LEU A 205 7.81 17.96 -2.56
CA LEU A 205 8.02 18.19 -3.98
C LEU A 205 9.35 17.57 -4.42
N SER A 206 9.34 16.73 -5.45
CA SER A 206 10.55 16.42 -6.22
C SER A 206 10.50 17.22 -7.52
N LEU A 207 11.48 18.10 -7.71
CA LEU A 207 11.69 18.84 -8.94
C LEU A 207 12.77 18.14 -9.76
N GLU A 208 12.37 17.60 -10.91
CA GLU A 208 13.16 16.68 -11.71
C GLU A 208 13.44 17.28 -13.09
N TYR A 209 14.44 16.76 -13.79
CA TYR A 209 14.64 17.09 -15.20
C TYR A 209 13.47 16.58 -16.06
N PRO A 210 13.31 17.09 -17.30
CA PRO A 210 12.25 16.66 -18.21
C PRO A 210 12.23 15.14 -18.40
N TYR A 211 11.05 14.61 -18.74
CA TYR A 211 10.85 13.17 -18.84
C TYR A 211 10.99 12.65 -20.28
N HIS A 212 11.42 11.40 -20.40
CA HIS A 212 11.29 10.60 -21.60
C HIS A 212 10.63 9.25 -21.26
N GLU A 213 9.98 8.64 -22.24
CA GLU A 213 9.39 7.31 -22.08
C GLU A 213 10.43 6.21 -22.31
N GLU A 214 10.57 5.30 -21.34
CA GLU A 214 11.37 4.08 -21.45
C GLU A 214 10.56 2.88 -20.94
N ASN A 215 10.28 1.90 -21.82
CA ASN A 215 9.49 0.70 -21.51
C ASN A 215 8.07 0.98 -20.96
N GLY A 216 7.43 2.08 -21.38
CA GLY A 216 6.10 2.48 -20.91
C GLY A 216 6.10 3.20 -19.55
N GLU A 217 7.27 3.58 -19.04
CA GLU A 217 7.43 4.39 -17.83
C GLU A 217 8.05 5.74 -18.18
N LEU A 218 7.58 6.82 -17.56
CA LEU A 218 8.26 8.11 -17.60
C LEU A 218 9.51 8.06 -16.75
N ARG A 219 10.63 8.54 -17.29
CA ARG A 219 11.91 8.65 -16.58
C ARG A 219 12.52 10.03 -16.79
N PRO A 220 13.15 10.61 -15.76
CA PRO A 220 13.84 11.88 -15.93
C PRO A 220 15.08 11.71 -16.80
N ASP A 221 15.37 12.71 -17.64
CA ASP A 221 16.57 12.79 -18.46
C ASP A 221 17.86 12.78 -17.62
N ASN A 222 17.77 13.28 -16.39
CA ASN A 222 18.81 13.23 -15.37
C ASN A 222 18.18 12.95 -14.01
N PHE A 223 18.75 12.00 -13.27
CA PHE A 223 18.27 11.58 -11.95
C PHE A 223 18.65 12.56 -10.82
N GLU A 224 19.49 13.55 -11.09
CA GLU A 224 19.64 14.68 -10.18
C GLU A 224 18.31 15.44 -10.05
N SER A 225 17.95 15.80 -8.83
CA SER A 225 16.68 16.48 -8.53
C SER A 225 16.82 17.31 -7.27
N ILE A 226 15.87 18.21 -7.07
CA ILE A 226 15.67 18.87 -5.78
C ILE A 226 14.43 18.25 -5.16
N SER A 227 14.64 17.50 -4.08
CA SER A 227 13.54 16.99 -3.26
C SER A 227 13.39 17.89 -2.04
N ILE A 228 12.17 18.30 -1.74
CA ILE A 228 11.80 18.97 -0.51
C ILE A 228 10.77 18.05 0.14
N ASN A 229 11.07 17.53 1.33
CA ASN A 229 10.23 16.57 2.02
C ASN A 229 9.62 17.20 3.27
N ASP A 230 8.36 16.88 3.56
CA ASP A 230 7.71 17.26 4.81
C ASP A 230 7.67 18.79 5.08
N PHE A 231 7.50 19.63 4.04
CA PHE A 231 7.49 21.07 4.22
C PHE A 231 6.15 21.60 4.75
N PRO A 232 6.11 22.30 5.90
CA PRO A 232 4.84 22.78 6.47
C PRO A 232 4.14 23.80 5.59
N ALA A 233 2.84 23.57 5.32
CA ALA A 233 2.03 24.45 4.47
C ALA A 233 1.89 25.89 5.01
N GLU A 234 2.07 26.08 6.32
CA GLU A 234 2.06 27.40 6.98
C GLU A 234 3.32 28.23 6.72
N LEU A 235 4.45 27.59 6.41
CA LEU A 235 5.71 28.25 6.07
C LEU A 235 5.81 28.57 4.57
N LEU A 236 4.94 27.98 3.76
CA LEU A 236 4.89 28.16 2.31
C LEU A 236 4.21 29.48 1.94
N ILE A 237 4.91 30.58 2.23
CA ILE A 237 4.44 31.96 2.05
C ILE A 237 5.22 32.59 0.90
N ASN A 238 4.54 33.35 0.05
CA ASN A 238 5.18 34.09 -1.04
C ASN A 238 6.14 35.16 -0.48
N SER A 239 7.43 34.84 -0.48
CA SER A 239 8.53 35.66 0.03
C SER A 239 9.76 35.48 -0.87
N PRO A 240 10.57 36.53 -1.08
CA PRO A 240 11.85 36.40 -1.80
C PRO A 240 12.83 35.43 -1.12
N ASP A 241 12.67 35.17 0.19
CA ASP A 241 13.54 34.28 0.95
C ASP A 241 13.10 32.81 0.88
N LEU A 242 11.93 32.51 0.29
CA LEU A 242 11.37 31.15 0.27
C LEU A 242 12.33 30.11 -0.36
N PRO A 243 13.01 30.37 -1.50
CA PRO A 243 13.98 29.41 -2.05
C PRO A 243 15.07 29.01 -1.05
N ALA A 244 15.62 29.96 -0.31
CA ALA A 244 16.64 29.69 0.71
C ALA A 244 16.08 28.92 1.90
N ILE A 245 14.84 29.21 2.31
CA ILE A 245 14.15 28.48 3.38
C ILE A 245 13.92 27.02 2.98
N LEU A 246 13.53 26.75 1.72
CA LEU A 246 13.37 25.39 1.20
C LEU A 246 14.69 24.63 1.21
N GLU A 247 15.78 25.29 0.80
CA GLU A 247 17.12 24.71 0.83
C GLU A 247 17.57 24.35 2.25
N GLU A 248 17.40 25.27 3.21
CA GLU A 248 17.74 25.02 4.61
C GLU A 248 16.91 23.86 5.20
N HIS A 249 15.61 23.81 4.88
CA HIS A 249 14.71 22.74 5.32
C HIS A 249 15.17 21.37 4.79
N GLN A 250 15.49 21.29 3.48
CA GLN A 250 15.95 20.03 2.89
C GLN A 250 17.29 19.57 3.49
N GLN A 251 18.24 20.49 3.69
CA GLN A 251 19.52 20.16 4.33
C GLN A 251 19.32 19.63 5.76
N ALA A 252 18.41 20.22 6.52
CA ALA A 252 18.08 19.75 7.86
C ALA A 252 17.45 18.34 7.84
N TRP A 253 16.53 18.09 6.91
CA TRP A 253 15.88 16.78 6.72
C TRP A 253 16.89 15.67 6.40
N GLU A 254 17.85 15.93 5.51
CA GLU A 254 18.91 14.97 5.17
C GLU A 254 19.82 14.64 6.38
N ILE A 255 20.13 15.64 7.20
CA ILE A 255 20.93 15.44 8.42
C ILE A 255 20.18 14.57 9.41
N GLU A 256 18.88 14.76 9.58
CA GLU A 256 18.04 13.96 10.47
C GLU A 256 17.92 12.51 10.00
N GLY A 257 17.55 12.29 8.73
CA GLY A 257 17.43 10.94 8.16
C GLY A 257 18.74 10.15 8.20
N ASN A 258 19.90 10.83 8.11
CA ASN A 258 21.20 10.17 8.27
C ASN A 258 21.50 9.75 9.72
N LYS A 259 21.02 10.50 10.72
CA LYS A 259 21.17 10.13 12.14
C LYS A 259 20.34 8.90 12.47
N GLU A 260 19.12 8.82 11.97
CA GLU A 260 18.22 7.69 12.20
C GLU A 260 18.80 6.39 11.62
N LYS A 261 19.24 6.43 10.35
CA LYS A 261 19.91 5.29 9.72
C LYS A 261 21.14 4.83 10.50
N GLN A 262 21.90 5.76 11.07
CA GLN A 262 23.06 5.41 11.87
C GLN A 262 22.66 4.78 13.22
N ALA A 263 21.59 5.26 13.85
CA ALA A 263 21.06 4.69 15.09
C ALA A 263 20.45 3.29 14.91
N GLU A 264 19.92 2.96 13.73
CA GLU A 264 19.42 1.61 13.40
C GLU A 264 20.55 0.60 13.16
N MET A 265 21.77 1.07 12.89
CA MET A 265 22.94 0.23 12.62
C MET A 265 23.78 -0.10 13.85
N ASP A 266 23.59 0.60 14.97
CA ASP A 266 24.31 0.45 16.26
C ASP A 266 23.54 -0.44 17.25
#